data_AF-A0A5N5WYQ2-F1
#
_entry.id   AF-A0A5N5WYQ2-F1
#
_cell.length_a   1.000
_cell.length_b   1.000
_cell.length_c   1.000
_cell.angle_alpha   90.00
_cell.angle_beta   90.00
_cell.angle_gamma   90.00
#
_symmetry.space_group_name_H-M   'P 1'
#
loop_
_entity.id
_entity.type
_entity.pdbx_description
1 polymer ?
#
loop_
_entity_poly.entity_id
_entity_poly.type
_entity_poly.pdbx_seq_one_letter_code
_entity_poly.pdbx_strand_id
1 'polypeptide(L)'
;MFIPTLIAAVFGTTTTGAATTTTLNPSTLKVTVIAAQNNHSTLECWALSPGFTPSTQPGTACDPVLFLGIATGNISYMMIPPHTDGGGHNAPTVQWVTFLSGLAHITLPHSDDEVWIPGGKYGTILVVDTGDVSAEGHFTEYPSDEATVALALPVDDVPGHVVLHKGACVEGELDY
;
A
#
# COMPACT_ATOMS: atom_id res chain seq x y z
N MET A 1 75.10 -24.27 8.78
CA MET A 1 74.32 -24.58 7.58
C MET A 1 72.85 -24.41 7.94
N PHE A 2 72.25 -23.26 7.61
CA PHE A 2 70.84 -22.97 7.86
C PHE A 2 70.16 -22.84 6.49
N ILE A 3 69.12 -23.63 6.26
CA ILE A 3 68.28 -23.56 5.06
C ILE A 3 66.94 -22.94 5.50
N PRO A 4 66.49 -21.81 4.93
CA PRO A 4 65.17 -21.28 5.22
C PRO A 4 64.13 -21.93 4.29
N THR A 5 63.03 -22.42 4.87
CA THR A 5 61.89 -22.96 4.14
C THR A 5 60.97 -21.82 3.69
N LEU A 6 60.71 -21.71 2.39
CA LEU A 6 59.83 -20.71 1.80
C LEU A 6 58.37 -21.24 1.79
N ILE A 7 57.45 -20.52 2.44
CA ILE A 7 56.00 -20.81 2.37
C ILE A 7 55.40 -19.90 1.29
N ALA A 8 54.82 -20.49 0.24
CA ALA A 8 54.08 -19.78 -0.79
C ALA A 8 52.59 -19.68 -0.40
N ALA A 9 52.07 -18.46 -0.25
CA ALA A 9 50.65 -18.21 -0.05
C ALA A 9 49.94 -18.03 -1.40
N VAL A 10 48.93 -18.86 -1.67
CA VAL A 10 48.07 -18.76 -2.86
C VAL A 10 46.86 -17.91 -2.51
N PHE A 11 46.73 -16.73 -3.14
CA PHE A 11 45.54 -15.90 -3.03
C PHE A 11 44.50 -16.35 -4.05
N GLY A 12 43.41 -16.95 -3.57
CA GLY A 12 42.23 -17.25 -4.40
C GLY A 12 41.39 -15.99 -4.62
N THR A 13 41.21 -15.59 -5.87
CA THR A 13 40.33 -14.48 -6.26
C THR A 13 38.87 -14.93 -6.23
N THR A 14 38.11 -14.48 -5.24
CA THR A 14 36.66 -14.64 -5.20
C THR A 14 36.00 -13.59 -6.09
N THR A 15 35.44 -14.01 -7.22
CA THR A 15 34.58 -13.17 -8.06
C THR A 15 33.21 -13.04 -7.41
N THR A 16 32.91 -11.88 -6.84
CA THR A 16 31.56 -11.51 -6.41
C THR A 16 30.70 -11.25 -7.64
N GLY A 17 29.69 -12.10 -7.87
CA GLY A 17 28.67 -11.86 -8.89
C GLY A 17 27.80 -10.68 -8.49
N ALA A 18 27.71 -9.67 -9.34
CA ALA A 18 26.78 -8.56 -9.16
C ALA A 18 25.34 -9.08 -9.29
N ALA A 19 24.55 -8.96 -8.22
CA ALA A 19 23.11 -9.20 -8.27
C ALA A 19 22.49 -8.17 -9.22
N THR A 20 21.86 -8.66 -10.29
CA THR A 20 21.07 -7.81 -11.19
C THR A 20 19.78 -7.46 -10.47
N THR A 21 19.70 -6.27 -9.90
CA THR A 21 18.43 -5.67 -9.48
C THR A 21 17.61 -5.40 -10.74
N THR A 22 16.68 -6.30 -11.05
CA THR A 22 15.59 -5.98 -11.97
C THR A 22 14.82 -4.81 -11.36
N THR A 23 15.02 -3.62 -11.91
CA THR A 23 14.13 -2.48 -11.66
C THR A 23 12.76 -2.87 -12.21
N LEU A 24 11.87 -3.33 -11.32
CA LEU A 24 10.46 -3.43 -11.65
C LEU A 24 10.02 -2.02 -12.01
N ASN A 25 9.61 -1.82 -13.25
CA ASN A 25 8.97 -0.58 -13.67
C ASN A 25 7.51 -0.97 -13.87
N PRO A 26 6.68 -0.97 -12.82
CA PRO A 26 5.36 -1.56 -12.93
C PRO A 26 4.50 -0.74 -13.87
N SER A 27 3.65 -1.47 -14.58
CA SER A 27 2.71 -0.87 -15.51
C SER A 27 1.56 -0.13 -14.82
N THR A 28 1.30 -0.41 -13.54
CA THR A 28 0.18 0.17 -12.78
C THR A 28 0.39 0.13 -11.27
N LEU A 29 -0.40 0.88 -10.53
CA LEU A 29 -0.48 0.81 -9.08
C LEU A 29 -1.24 -0.45 -8.66
N LYS A 30 -0.63 -1.22 -7.76
CA LYS A 30 -1.31 -2.28 -7.01
C LYS A 30 -1.60 -1.77 -5.60
N VAL A 31 -2.79 -2.05 -5.09
CA VAL A 31 -3.25 -1.46 -3.84
C VAL A 31 -4.17 -2.41 -3.07
N THR A 32 -4.00 -2.41 -1.76
CA THR A 32 -4.93 -3.06 -0.84
C THR A 32 -6.24 -2.27 -0.80
N VAL A 33 -7.36 -2.98 -0.96
CA VAL A 33 -8.69 -2.39 -1.01
C VAL A 33 -9.57 -3.00 0.06
N ILE A 34 -10.27 -2.15 0.80
CA ILE A 34 -11.42 -2.55 1.61
C ILE A 34 -12.64 -2.50 0.70
N ALA A 35 -13.01 -3.65 0.16
CA ALA A 35 -14.13 -3.85 -0.75
C ALA A 35 -15.36 -4.39 0.00
N ALA A 36 -16.42 -4.72 -0.74
CA ALA A 36 -17.59 -5.37 -0.18
C ALA A 36 -18.10 -6.48 -1.10
N GLN A 37 -18.47 -7.60 -0.50
CA GLN A 37 -19.09 -8.73 -1.18
C GLN A 37 -20.16 -9.34 -0.28
N ASN A 38 -21.32 -9.68 -0.87
CA ASN A 38 -22.44 -10.28 -0.13
C ASN A 38 -22.84 -9.48 1.12
N ASN A 39 -22.85 -8.15 1.04
CA ASN A 39 -23.21 -7.24 2.13
C ASN A 39 -22.22 -7.21 3.32
N HIS A 40 -21.00 -7.71 3.12
CA HIS A 40 -19.92 -7.68 4.11
C HIS A 40 -18.64 -7.10 3.53
N SER A 41 -17.86 -6.39 4.33
CA SER A 41 -16.55 -5.88 3.90
C SER A 41 -15.56 -7.02 3.68
N THR A 42 -14.68 -6.84 2.71
CA THR A 42 -13.65 -7.80 2.30
C THR A 42 -12.33 -7.06 2.07
N LEU A 43 -11.21 -7.73 2.27
CA LEU A 43 -9.91 -7.25 1.80
C LEU A 43 -9.62 -7.86 0.43
N GLU A 44 -9.14 -7.05 -0.50
CA GLU A 44 -8.74 -7.47 -1.84
C GLU A 44 -7.46 -6.75 -2.28
N CYS A 45 -6.69 -7.37 -3.16
CA CYS A 45 -5.56 -6.74 -3.82
C CYS A 45 -5.93 -6.42 -5.27
N TRP A 46 -5.90 -5.14 -5.64
CA TRP A 46 -6.30 -4.68 -6.96
C TRP A 46 -5.11 -4.16 -7.75
N ALA A 47 -5.11 -4.38 -9.06
CA ALA A 47 -4.27 -3.67 -10.01
C ALA A 47 -5.14 -2.65 -10.77
N LEU A 48 -4.79 -1.36 -10.73
CA LEU A 48 -5.59 -0.31 -11.36
C LEU A 48 -5.48 -0.34 -12.89
N SER A 49 -6.54 0.10 -13.56
CA SER A 49 -6.66 0.17 -15.00
C SER A 49 -7.47 1.40 -15.44
N PRO A 50 -6.96 2.24 -16.37
CA PRO A 50 -5.65 2.14 -17.00
C PRO A 50 -4.50 2.36 -15.99
N GLY A 51 -3.32 1.83 -16.33
CA GLY A 51 -2.12 1.97 -15.52
C GLY A 51 -1.44 3.34 -15.65
N PHE A 52 -0.15 3.40 -15.31
CA PHE A 52 0.62 4.64 -15.39
C PHE A 52 0.73 5.16 -16.82
N THR A 53 0.67 6.48 -16.97
CA THR A 53 0.92 7.19 -18.23
C THR A 53 2.03 8.23 -18.04
N PRO A 54 2.81 8.58 -19.08
CA PRO A 54 3.84 9.61 -18.93
C PRO A 54 3.24 10.99 -18.65
N SER A 55 3.72 11.67 -17.61
CA SER A 55 3.34 13.05 -17.31
C SER A 55 3.89 14.03 -18.36
N THR A 56 3.10 15.04 -18.68
CA THR A 56 3.48 16.16 -19.57
C THR A 56 3.78 17.45 -18.79
N GLN A 57 3.74 17.41 -17.46
CA GLN A 57 3.89 18.60 -16.62
C GLN A 57 5.38 18.91 -16.36
N PRO A 58 5.80 20.19 -16.39
CA PRO A 58 7.14 20.57 -15.95
C PRO A 58 7.42 20.08 -14.52
N GLY A 59 8.61 19.49 -14.31
CA GLY A 59 9.02 18.95 -13.01
C GLY A 59 8.81 17.43 -12.83
N THR A 60 7.91 16.83 -13.62
CA THR A 60 7.69 15.37 -13.66
C THR A 60 7.56 14.84 -15.09
N ALA A 61 8.08 15.58 -16.07
CA ALA A 61 7.92 15.23 -17.47
C ALA A 61 8.49 13.84 -17.76
N CYS A 62 7.69 13.00 -18.43
CA CYS A 62 7.95 11.59 -18.72
C CYS A 62 7.88 10.62 -17.52
N ASP A 63 7.68 11.10 -16.30
CA ASP A 63 7.50 10.23 -15.13
C ASP A 63 6.14 9.52 -15.19
N PRO A 64 6.03 8.28 -14.64
CA PRO A 64 4.77 7.57 -14.57
C PRO A 64 3.80 8.27 -13.61
N VAL A 65 2.64 8.67 -14.12
CA VAL A 65 1.54 9.23 -13.33
C VAL A 65 0.27 8.42 -13.52
N LEU A 66 -0.45 8.21 -12.42
CA LEU A 66 -1.77 7.57 -12.40
C LEU A 66 -2.77 8.52 -11.76
N PHE A 67 -3.91 8.68 -12.40
CA PHE A 67 -4.99 9.52 -11.91
C PHE A 67 -5.84 8.75 -10.91
N LEU A 68 -5.91 9.22 -9.67
CA LEU A 68 -6.64 8.55 -8.58
C LEU A 68 -8.12 8.93 -8.50
N GLY A 69 -8.59 9.88 -9.31
CA GLY A 69 -9.99 10.33 -9.31
C GLY A 69 -10.15 11.83 -9.06
N ILE A 70 -11.39 12.30 -9.26
CA ILE A 70 -11.78 13.68 -8.95
C ILE A 70 -12.28 13.72 -7.51
N ALA A 71 -11.77 14.66 -6.71
CA ALA A 71 -12.25 14.88 -5.36
C ALA A 71 -13.71 15.36 -5.38
N THR A 72 -14.60 14.67 -4.67
CA THR A 72 -16.02 15.04 -4.57
C THR A 72 -16.36 15.83 -3.30
N GLY A 73 -15.41 15.94 -2.39
CA GLY A 73 -15.58 16.64 -1.12
C GLY A 73 -14.27 17.18 -0.57
N ASN A 74 -14.31 17.59 0.69
CA ASN A 74 -13.14 18.11 1.38
C ASN A 74 -12.08 17.00 1.55
N ILE A 75 -10.85 17.33 1.19
CA ILE A 75 -9.69 16.50 1.49
C ILE A 75 -9.26 16.81 2.93
N SER A 76 -9.15 15.77 3.76
CA SER A 76 -8.86 15.94 5.19
C SER A 76 -7.46 15.44 5.53
N TYR A 77 -6.69 16.28 6.22
CA TYR A 77 -5.46 15.89 6.90
C TYR A 77 -5.80 15.57 8.35
N MET A 78 -5.61 14.31 8.74
CA MET A 78 -6.00 13.79 10.04
C MET A 78 -4.76 13.43 10.84
N MET A 79 -4.70 13.90 12.09
CA MET A 79 -3.73 13.45 13.08
C MET A 79 -4.49 12.64 14.12
N ILE A 80 -4.25 11.35 14.14
CA ILE A 80 -4.94 10.39 14.99
C ILE A 80 -4.02 10.06 16.16
N PRO A 81 -4.46 10.28 17.42
CA PRO A 81 -3.63 10.02 18.58
C PRO A 81 -3.12 8.57 18.64
N PRO A 82 -1.96 8.32 19.28
CA PRO A 82 -1.48 6.98 19.57
C PRO A 82 -2.53 6.11 20.27
N HIS A 83 -2.53 4.81 19.98
CA HIS A 83 -3.43 3.81 20.57
C HIS A 83 -4.93 4.15 20.47
N THR A 84 -5.34 4.80 19.37
CA THR A 84 -6.75 5.08 19.11
C THR A 84 -7.44 3.83 18.55
N ASP A 85 -8.56 3.43 19.15
CA ASP A 85 -9.50 2.49 18.56
C ASP A 85 -10.55 3.27 17.75
N GLY A 86 -10.54 3.11 16.43
CA GLY A 86 -11.49 3.73 15.52
C GLY A 86 -12.84 3.01 15.47
N GLY A 87 -12.94 1.81 16.04
CA GLY A 87 -14.15 1.01 16.09
C GLY A 87 -14.62 0.50 14.72
N GLY A 88 -15.77 -0.17 14.73
CA GLY A 88 -16.42 -0.68 13.52
C GLY A 88 -17.15 0.43 12.76
N HIS A 89 -16.86 0.58 11.47
CA HIS A 89 -17.48 1.58 10.62
C HIS A 89 -17.35 1.24 9.13
N ASN A 90 -18.25 1.81 8.33
CA ASN A 90 -18.11 1.85 6.87
C ASN A 90 -17.31 3.07 6.43
N ALA A 91 -16.78 3.02 5.21
CA ALA A 91 -16.39 4.24 4.51
C ALA A 91 -17.60 5.19 4.38
N PRO A 92 -17.49 6.49 4.76
CA PRO A 92 -18.54 7.47 4.49
C PRO A 92 -18.80 7.70 3.00
N THR A 93 -17.76 7.56 2.17
CA THR A 93 -17.81 7.56 0.70
C THR A 93 -16.72 6.64 0.17
N VAL A 94 -16.74 6.33 -1.12
CA VAL A 94 -15.54 5.83 -1.81
C VAL A 94 -14.42 6.84 -1.60
N GLN A 95 -13.27 6.40 -1.10
CA GLN A 95 -12.17 7.30 -0.79
C GLN A 95 -10.81 6.60 -0.81
N TRP A 96 -9.79 7.38 -1.16
CA TRP A 96 -8.41 7.00 -0.88
C TRP A 96 -8.05 7.42 0.54
N VAL A 97 -7.39 6.53 1.26
CA VAL A 97 -6.74 6.87 2.53
C VAL A 97 -5.26 6.63 2.35
N THR A 98 -4.45 7.67 2.57
CA THR A 98 -2.98 7.55 2.59
C THR A 98 -2.46 7.86 3.97
N PHE A 99 -1.96 6.84 4.64
CA PHE A 99 -1.22 6.97 5.89
C PHE A 99 0.17 7.51 5.59
N LEU A 100 0.45 8.71 6.11
CA LEU A 100 1.72 9.41 5.96
C LEU A 100 2.74 8.98 7.02
N SER A 101 2.28 8.60 8.22
CA SER A 101 3.09 8.10 9.34
C SER A 101 2.24 7.23 10.27
N GLY A 102 2.87 6.55 11.24
CA GLY A 102 2.19 5.65 12.17
C GLY A 102 1.78 4.32 11.53
N LEU A 103 0.74 3.71 12.06
CA LEU A 103 0.29 2.36 11.70
C LEU A 103 -1.22 2.25 11.87
N ALA A 104 -1.89 1.74 10.83
CA ALA A 104 -3.28 1.31 10.92
C ALA A 104 -3.36 -0.22 10.87
N HIS A 105 -4.21 -0.80 11.71
CA HIS A 105 -4.55 -2.21 11.70
C HIS A 105 -6.03 -2.35 11.37
N ILE A 106 -6.33 -3.10 10.32
CA ILE A 106 -7.69 -3.27 9.81
C ILE A 106 -8.09 -4.75 9.93
N THR A 107 -9.27 -4.99 10.49
CA THR A 107 -9.87 -6.32 10.61
C THR A 107 -11.32 -6.32 10.12
N LEU A 108 -11.86 -7.50 9.81
CA LEU A 108 -13.19 -7.67 9.25
C LEU A 108 -14.11 -8.44 10.21
N PRO A 109 -15.41 -8.08 10.32
CA PRO A 109 -16.32 -8.77 11.23
C PRO A 109 -16.59 -10.24 10.86
N HIS A 110 -16.45 -10.61 9.58
CA HIS A 110 -16.83 -11.93 9.03
C HIS A 110 -15.71 -12.65 8.27
N SER A 111 -14.46 -12.26 8.50
CA SER A 111 -13.28 -12.90 7.90
C SER A 111 -12.11 -12.82 8.86
N ASP A 112 -11.23 -13.82 8.83
CA ASP A 112 -9.95 -13.79 9.54
C ASP A 112 -8.88 -12.99 8.76
N ASP A 113 -9.22 -12.46 7.58
CA ASP A 113 -8.33 -11.59 6.81
C ASP A 113 -8.12 -10.26 7.56
N GLU A 114 -6.86 -9.87 7.72
CA GLU A 114 -6.44 -8.63 8.36
C GLU A 114 -5.34 -7.94 7.54
N VAL A 115 -5.11 -6.66 7.78
CA VAL A 115 -3.97 -5.94 7.21
C VAL A 115 -3.41 -4.88 8.14
N TRP A 116 -2.09 -4.79 8.14
CA TRP A 116 -1.32 -3.76 8.82
C TRP A 116 -0.77 -2.80 7.76
N ILE A 117 -1.20 -1.54 7.80
CA ILE A 117 -0.84 -0.51 6.83
C ILE A 117 0.11 0.48 7.51
N PRO A 118 1.44 0.37 7.31
CA PRO A 118 2.36 1.36 7.81
C PRO A 118 2.24 2.67 7.03
N GLY A 119 2.49 3.79 7.69
CA GLY A 119 2.63 5.06 7.00
C GLY A 119 3.80 5.07 6.01
N GLY A 120 3.71 5.91 4.97
CA GLY A 120 4.77 6.11 3.99
C GLY A 120 4.50 5.40 2.67
N LYS A 121 5.55 4.79 2.07
CA LYS A 121 5.53 4.25 0.69
C LYS A 121 4.35 3.31 0.42
N TYR A 122 3.99 2.48 1.41
CA TYR A 122 2.94 1.47 1.30
C TYR A 122 1.65 1.86 2.03
N GLY A 123 1.53 3.13 2.44
CA GLY A 123 0.45 3.62 3.29
C GLY A 123 -0.84 3.96 2.57
N THR A 124 -0.92 3.79 1.25
CA THR A 124 -2.13 4.12 0.47
C THR A 124 -3.03 2.90 0.33
N ILE A 125 -4.30 3.07 0.69
CA ILE A 125 -5.38 2.11 0.45
C ILE A 125 -6.57 2.78 -0.25
N LEU A 126 -7.38 1.97 -0.91
CA LEU A 126 -8.69 2.37 -1.40
C LEU A 126 -9.77 1.76 -0.49
N VAL A 127 -10.74 2.56 -0.09
CA VAL A 127 -11.84 2.12 0.78
C VAL A 127 -13.14 2.34 0.03
N VAL A 128 -13.84 1.25 -0.31
CA VAL A 128 -15.07 1.27 -1.11
C VAL A 128 -16.24 0.58 -0.40
N ASP A 129 -16.06 0.12 0.84
CA ASP A 129 -17.07 -0.57 1.63
C ASP A 129 -18.08 0.38 2.30
N THR A 130 -18.71 1.22 1.47
CA THR A 130 -19.74 2.16 1.90
C THR A 130 -20.98 1.42 2.44
N GLY A 131 -21.78 2.13 3.26
CA GLY A 131 -22.92 1.54 3.98
C GLY A 131 -24.04 0.97 3.10
N ASP A 132 -24.05 1.28 1.80
CA ASP A 132 -24.98 0.72 0.81
C ASP A 132 -24.52 -0.63 0.24
N VAL A 133 -23.25 -0.99 0.39
CA VAL A 133 -22.68 -2.26 -0.11
C VAL A 133 -22.15 -3.18 1.00
N SER A 134 -21.90 -2.66 2.20
CA SER A 134 -21.50 -3.41 3.40
C SER A 134 -22.32 -2.96 4.60
N ALA A 135 -22.97 -3.89 5.31
CA ALA A 135 -23.83 -3.53 6.44
C ALA A 135 -23.07 -3.15 7.72
N GLU A 136 -21.88 -3.70 7.93
CA GLU A 136 -21.11 -3.52 9.17
C GLU A 136 -19.78 -2.80 8.97
N GLY A 137 -19.26 -2.78 7.74
CA GLY A 137 -17.98 -2.16 7.43
C GLY A 137 -16.79 -2.99 7.93
N HIS A 138 -15.76 -2.29 8.38
CA HIS A 138 -14.51 -2.84 8.92
C HIS A 138 -14.18 -2.20 10.26
N PHE A 139 -13.24 -2.81 11.00
CA PHE A 139 -12.67 -2.22 12.20
C PHE A 139 -11.30 -1.63 11.88
N THR A 140 -10.98 -0.47 12.47
CA THR A 140 -9.64 0.12 12.36
C THR A 140 -9.10 0.48 13.74
N GLU A 141 -7.89 0.02 14.03
CA GLU A 141 -7.11 0.43 15.19
C GLU A 141 -5.84 1.18 14.74
N TYR A 142 -5.36 2.09 15.58
CA TYR A 142 -4.13 2.86 15.37
C TYR A 142 -3.15 2.58 16.51
N PRO A 143 -2.48 1.42 16.51
CA PRO A 143 -1.84 0.88 17.72
C PRO A 143 -0.44 1.45 17.99
N SER A 144 0.13 2.25 17.09
CA SER A 144 1.48 2.81 17.25
C SER A 144 1.62 3.73 18.48
N ASP A 145 2.84 3.81 19.02
CA ASP A 145 3.20 4.76 20.09
C ASP A 145 3.25 6.22 19.60
N GLU A 146 3.32 6.42 18.28
CA GLU A 146 3.25 7.73 17.63
C GLU A 146 1.88 7.96 16.99
N ALA A 147 1.57 9.23 16.70
CA ALA A 147 0.35 9.59 16.02
C ALA A 147 0.33 9.02 14.60
N THR A 148 -0.79 8.40 14.22
CA THR A 148 -1.03 8.03 12.83
C THR A 148 -1.54 9.25 12.07
N VAL A 149 -0.85 9.61 11.00
CA VAL A 149 -1.25 10.74 10.15
C VAL A 149 -1.83 10.19 8.87
N ALA A 150 -3.00 10.67 8.47
CA ALA A 150 -3.68 10.21 7.27
C ALA A 150 -4.20 11.37 6.41
N LEU A 151 -4.18 11.18 5.09
CA LEU A 151 -4.94 11.96 4.12
C LEU A 151 -6.14 11.15 3.67
N ALA A 152 -7.34 11.70 3.84
CA ALA A 152 -8.57 11.14 3.29
C ALA A 152 -9.05 11.96 2.09
N LEU A 153 -9.17 11.29 0.94
CA LEU A 153 -9.56 11.88 -0.33
C LEU A 153 -10.85 11.20 -0.82
N PRO A 154 -12.03 11.81 -0.61
CA PRO A 154 -13.28 11.30 -1.16
C PRO A 154 -13.28 11.45 -2.68
N VAL A 155 -13.68 10.40 -3.41
CA VAL A 155 -13.76 10.38 -4.87
C VAL A 155 -15.14 9.95 -5.35
N ASP A 156 -15.47 10.29 -6.58
CA ASP A 156 -16.81 10.03 -7.16
C ASP A 156 -17.02 8.56 -7.51
N ASP A 157 -15.99 7.94 -8.06
CA ASP A 157 -16.08 6.62 -8.67
C ASP A 157 -14.99 5.69 -8.16
N VAL A 158 -15.32 4.41 -8.11
CA VAL A 158 -14.33 3.34 -7.97
C VAL A 158 -13.49 3.30 -9.25
N PRO A 159 -12.14 3.40 -9.17
CA PRO A 159 -11.29 3.36 -10.35
C PRO A 159 -11.43 2.03 -11.10
N GLY A 160 -11.22 2.05 -12.41
CA GLY A 160 -11.11 0.80 -13.17
C GLY A 160 -9.99 -0.06 -12.61
N HIS A 161 -10.21 -1.37 -12.51
CA HIS A 161 -9.26 -2.28 -11.86
C HIS A 161 -9.47 -3.74 -12.31
N VAL A 162 -8.48 -4.57 -11.97
CA VAL A 162 -8.57 -6.03 -11.96
C VAL A 162 -8.27 -6.50 -10.54
N VAL A 163 -9.17 -7.33 -9.99
CA VAL A 163 -8.92 -8.01 -8.72
C VAL A 163 -7.87 -9.09 -8.93
N LEU A 164 -6.73 -8.99 -8.27
CA LEU A 164 -5.64 -9.97 -8.36
C LEU A 164 -5.93 -11.19 -7.49
N HIS A 165 -6.37 -10.95 -6.25
CA HIS A 165 -6.77 -11.99 -5.32
C HIS A 165 -7.58 -11.41 -4.15
N LYS A 166 -8.21 -12.31 -3.38
CA LYS A 166 -8.78 -12.02 -2.05
C LYS A 166 -7.64 -11.83 -1.04
N GLY A 167 -7.87 -10.99 -0.04
CA GLY A 167 -6.89 -10.57 0.95
C GLY A 167 -6.13 -9.31 0.52
N ALA A 168 -5.46 -8.67 1.46
CA ALA A 168 -4.62 -7.49 1.17
C ALA A 168 -3.44 -7.85 0.27
N CYS A 169 -2.91 -6.87 -0.47
CA CYS A 169 -1.67 -7.06 -1.22
C CYS A 169 -0.51 -7.38 -0.27
N VAL A 170 0.42 -8.23 -0.72
CA VAL A 170 1.68 -8.46 0.02
C VAL A 170 2.73 -7.42 -0.34
N GLU A 171 3.73 -7.21 0.53
CA GLU A 171 4.73 -6.12 0.37
C GLU A 171 5.38 -6.09 -1.02
N GLY A 172 5.82 -7.25 -1.54
CA GLY A 172 6.43 -7.34 -2.87
C GLY A 172 5.48 -7.04 -4.04
N GLU A 173 4.17 -6.98 -3.80
CA GLU A 173 3.18 -6.54 -4.79
C GLU A 173 2.94 -5.04 -4.76
N LEU A 174 3.21 -4.38 -3.64
CA LEU A 174 3.08 -2.92 -3.50
C LEU A 174 4.30 -2.17 -4.06
N ASP A 175 5.33 -2.90 -4.45
CA ASP A 175 6.54 -2.33 -5.05
C ASP A 175 6.34 -1.82 -6.48
N TYR A 176 6.99 -0.68 -6.74
CA TYR A 176 7.09 -0.02 -8.03
C TYR A 176 8.46 0.62 -8.25
#